data_AF-A0A948A4R8-F1
#
_entry.id   AF-A0A948A4R8-F1
#
_cell.length_a   1.000
_cell.length_b   1.000
_cell.length_c   1.000
_cell.angle_alpha   90.00
_cell.angle_beta   90.00
_cell.angle_gamma   90.00
#
_symmetry.space_group_name_H-M   'P 1'
#
loop_
_entity.id
_entity.type
_entity.pdbx_description
1 polymer ?
#
loop_
_entity_poly.entity_id
_entity_poly.type
_entity_poly.pdbx_seq_one_letter_code
_entity_poly.pdbx_strand_id
1 'polypeptide(L)'
;MPLAAAGRSVFHDAELYFPIIESVLLRVQRHRYAFLSDEWYRQQVEIDALSVADRNQIVALDLIEKAHLAAVTSLIRIKRWADAAILMHSSENFLGFCGALRGLIEHSGDTVDGLLNLGGSIAANHRTLSQMFKGKVKKDLVDCSAMEAVVDHYIHAGWVNQKSVADRALAAKPNVEYVRLVERALPGAVTLYHRLCAIVHPSNASISWLYQFDPESGLLMVVPNDSERISSLCNEFPEAASVTLQLACNSALITLRVLHKFGHHPQLPELKGLDWRGVKFASEIEGLLRK
;
A
#
# COMPACT_ATOMS: atom_id res chain seq x y z
N MET A 1 -13.89 18.65 -17.22
CA MET A 1 -13.27 19.34 -16.07
C MET A 1 -11.77 19.01 -16.06
N PRO A 2 -10.84 19.94 -15.74
CA PRO A 2 -9.43 19.60 -15.59
C PRO A 2 -9.25 18.53 -14.49
N LEU A 3 -8.39 17.53 -14.70
CA LEU A 3 -8.10 16.44 -13.73
C LEU A 3 -7.84 16.96 -12.30
N ALA A 4 -7.19 18.11 -12.17
CA ALA A 4 -6.92 18.76 -10.88
C ALA A 4 -8.19 19.17 -10.11
N ALA A 5 -9.21 19.69 -10.81
CA ALA A 5 -10.47 20.08 -10.17
C ALA A 5 -11.30 18.86 -9.77
N ALA A 6 -11.18 17.75 -10.50
CA ALA A 6 -11.85 16.48 -10.17
C ALA A 6 -11.13 15.70 -9.05
N GLY A 7 -9.82 15.90 -8.89
CA GLY A 7 -9.09 15.39 -7.72
C GLY A 7 -9.64 15.93 -6.41
N ARG A 8 -9.93 17.25 -6.36
CA ARG A 8 -10.50 17.91 -5.17
C ARG A 8 -11.86 17.37 -4.76
N SER A 9 -12.72 17.06 -5.72
CA SER A 9 -14.07 16.58 -5.42
C SER A 9 -14.08 15.17 -4.84
N VAL A 10 -13.07 14.34 -5.15
CA VAL A 10 -13.00 12.94 -4.68
C VAL A 10 -12.13 12.81 -3.43
N PHE A 11 -10.97 13.46 -3.40
CA PHE A 11 -9.95 13.21 -2.36
C PHE A 11 -9.84 14.31 -1.30
N HIS A 12 -10.54 15.43 -1.47
CA HIS A 12 -10.53 16.55 -0.54
C HIS A 12 -9.08 16.92 -0.13
N ASP A 13 -8.80 17.01 1.18
CA ASP A 13 -7.49 17.35 1.70
C ASP A 13 -6.39 16.35 1.31
N ALA A 14 -6.73 15.11 0.98
CA ALA A 14 -5.75 14.13 0.54
C ALA A 14 -5.18 14.42 -0.87
N GLU A 15 -5.69 15.44 -1.58
CA GLU A 15 -5.09 15.89 -2.84
C GLU A 15 -3.62 16.32 -2.69
N LEU A 16 -3.23 16.75 -1.48
CA LEU A 16 -1.87 17.22 -1.20
C LEU A 16 -0.82 16.12 -1.43
N TYR A 17 -1.20 14.84 -1.41
CA TYR A 17 -0.29 13.73 -1.67
C TYR A 17 0.10 13.61 -3.14
N PHE A 18 -0.73 14.05 -4.10
CA PHE A 18 -0.45 13.83 -5.52
C PHE A 18 0.89 14.45 -5.98
N PRO A 19 1.19 15.73 -5.70
CA PRO A 19 2.48 16.31 -6.08
C PRO A 19 3.68 15.62 -5.41
N ILE A 20 3.50 15.15 -4.17
CA ILE A 20 4.55 14.45 -3.42
C ILE A 20 4.83 13.09 -4.07
N ILE A 21 3.78 12.32 -4.35
CA ILE A 21 3.89 11.03 -5.04
C ILE A 21 4.60 11.22 -6.37
N GLU A 22 4.16 12.19 -7.20
CA GLU A 22 4.75 12.44 -8.51
C GLU A 22 6.25 12.76 -8.42
N SER A 23 6.64 13.64 -7.48
CA SER A 23 8.04 14.00 -7.30
C SER A 23 8.89 12.82 -6.81
N VAL A 24 8.37 12.03 -5.86
CA VAL A 24 9.03 10.81 -5.38
C VAL A 24 9.21 9.82 -6.53
N LEU A 25 8.15 9.55 -7.29
CA LEU A 25 8.16 8.61 -8.41
C LEU A 25 9.15 9.02 -9.50
N LEU A 26 9.24 10.31 -9.84
CA LEU A 26 10.22 10.83 -10.79
C LEU A 26 11.67 10.54 -10.38
N ARG A 27 11.98 10.58 -9.07
CA ARG A 27 13.34 10.31 -8.56
C ARG A 27 13.68 8.82 -8.54
N VAL A 28 12.73 7.97 -8.14
CA VAL A 28 12.97 6.53 -7.97
C VAL A 28 12.91 5.75 -9.29
N GLN A 29 12.37 6.33 -10.37
CA GLN A 29 12.28 5.68 -11.70
C GLN A 29 13.62 5.18 -12.24
N ARG A 30 14.74 5.78 -11.83
CA ARG A 30 16.09 5.39 -12.29
C ARG A 30 16.78 4.39 -11.36
N HIS A 31 16.20 4.12 -10.20
CA HIS A 31 16.77 3.20 -9.24
C HIS A 31 16.62 1.76 -9.76
N ARG A 32 17.67 0.96 -9.56
CA ARG A 32 17.71 -0.45 -9.96
C ARG A 32 17.90 -1.27 -8.70
N TYR A 33 16.94 -2.16 -8.47
CA TYR A 33 17.00 -3.14 -7.40
C TYR A 33 17.86 -4.32 -7.85
N ALA A 34 18.67 -4.84 -6.93
CA ALA A 34 19.44 -6.05 -7.14
C ALA A 34 19.23 -6.97 -5.93
N PHE A 35 18.70 -8.17 -6.21
CA PHE A 35 18.46 -9.19 -5.20
C PHE A 35 19.38 -10.38 -5.46
N LEU A 36 19.91 -10.97 -4.39
CA LEU A 36 20.67 -12.21 -4.48
C LEU A 36 19.70 -13.38 -4.58
N SER A 37 20.10 -14.43 -5.29
CA SER A 37 19.32 -15.67 -5.34
C SER A 37 19.39 -16.40 -4.00
N ASP A 38 18.24 -16.81 -3.47
CA ASP A 38 18.13 -17.67 -2.28
C ASP A 38 18.93 -18.97 -2.45
N GLU A 39 18.94 -19.54 -3.65
CA GLU A 39 19.69 -20.75 -3.96
C GLU A 39 21.19 -20.49 -3.85
N TRP A 40 21.67 -19.40 -4.45
CA TRP A 40 23.08 -19.02 -4.35
C TRP A 40 23.47 -18.76 -2.90
N TYR A 41 22.67 -17.99 -2.15
CA TYR A 41 22.95 -17.68 -0.75
C TYR A 41 23.03 -18.96 0.09
N ARG A 42 22.07 -19.87 -0.07
CA ARG A 42 22.06 -21.17 0.61
C ARG A 42 23.32 -21.97 0.29
N GLN A 43 23.68 -22.09 -0.98
CA GLN A 43 24.89 -22.80 -1.40
C GLN A 43 26.15 -22.20 -0.76
N GLN A 44 26.29 -20.87 -0.73
CA GLN A 44 27.45 -20.23 -0.11
C GLN A 44 27.50 -20.41 1.42
N VAL A 45 26.35 -20.47 2.08
CA VAL A 45 26.26 -20.76 3.52
C VAL A 45 26.64 -22.22 3.81
N GLU A 46 26.16 -23.18 3.00
CA GLU A 46 26.42 -24.62 3.17
C GLU A 46 27.90 -24.98 3.01
N ILE A 47 28.63 -24.27 2.15
CA ILE A 47 30.08 -24.45 1.96
C ILE A 47 30.93 -23.54 2.87
N ASP A 48 30.31 -22.84 3.83
CA ASP A 48 30.94 -21.88 4.74
C ASP A 48 31.78 -20.79 4.03
N ALA A 49 31.40 -20.41 2.80
CA ALA A 49 32.07 -19.35 2.04
C ALA A 49 31.76 -17.93 2.54
N LEU A 50 30.67 -17.76 3.31
CA LEU A 50 30.26 -16.48 3.88
C LEU A 50 30.52 -16.43 5.39
N SER A 51 31.20 -15.38 5.83
CA SER A 51 31.33 -15.08 7.25
C SER A 51 30.00 -14.62 7.85
N VAL A 52 29.89 -14.59 9.18
CA VAL A 52 28.72 -14.03 9.89
C VAL A 52 28.46 -12.58 9.47
N ALA A 53 29.52 -11.80 9.24
CA ALA A 53 29.40 -10.42 8.79
C ALA A 53 28.79 -10.32 7.39
N ASP A 54 29.19 -11.20 6.47
CA ASP A 54 28.67 -11.23 5.09
C ASP A 54 27.18 -11.64 5.10
N ARG A 55 26.83 -12.67 5.89
CA ARG A 55 25.45 -13.13 6.05
C ARG A 55 24.54 -12.00 6.57
N ASN A 56 24.96 -11.33 7.65
CA ASN A 56 24.23 -10.18 8.20
C ASN A 56 24.11 -9.03 7.20
N GLN A 57 25.17 -8.73 6.45
CA GLN A 57 25.16 -7.67 5.45
C GLN A 57 24.18 -7.96 4.32
N ILE A 58 24.18 -9.20 3.81
CA ILE A 58 23.26 -9.65 2.76
C ILE A 58 21.81 -9.51 3.22
N VAL A 59 21.48 -10.02 4.41
CA VAL A 59 20.12 -9.93 4.98
C VAL A 59 19.68 -8.46 5.14
N ALA A 60 20.55 -7.60 5.67
CA ALA A 60 20.22 -6.18 5.83
C ALA A 60 20.02 -5.48 4.48
N LEU A 61 20.87 -5.76 3.48
CA LEU A 61 20.74 -5.20 2.13
C LEU A 61 19.42 -5.65 1.49
N ASP A 62 19.13 -6.95 1.52
CA ASP A 62 17.92 -7.52 0.93
C ASP A 62 16.65 -6.92 1.56
N LEU A 63 16.60 -6.87 2.90
CA LEU A 63 15.49 -6.24 3.63
C LEU A 63 15.29 -4.76 3.25
N ILE A 64 16.39 -3.99 3.17
CA ILE A 64 16.34 -2.56 2.85
C ILE A 64 15.86 -2.34 1.40
N GLU A 65 16.37 -3.13 0.45
CA GLU A 65 15.98 -3.10 -0.96
C GLU A 65 14.50 -3.49 -1.14
N LYS A 66 14.07 -4.59 -0.52
CA LYS A 66 12.67 -5.06 -0.54
C LYS A 66 11.73 -4.03 0.07
N ALA A 67 12.08 -3.44 1.22
CA ALA A 67 11.26 -2.42 1.87
C ALA A 67 11.11 -1.16 1.00
N HIS A 68 12.17 -0.76 0.30
CA HIS A 68 12.10 0.35 -0.64
C HIS A 68 11.24 0.02 -1.87
N LEU A 69 11.42 -1.17 -2.45
CA LEU A 69 10.61 -1.66 -3.57
C LEU A 69 9.12 -1.68 -3.20
N ALA A 70 8.80 -2.25 -2.05
CA ALA A 70 7.44 -2.33 -1.52
C ALA A 70 6.81 -0.94 -1.34
N ALA A 71 7.54 0.01 -0.75
CA ALA A 71 7.05 1.37 -0.58
C ALA A 71 6.85 2.12 -1.92
N VAL A 72 7.82 2.02 -2.85
CA VAL A 72 7.71 2.66 -4.17
C VAL A 72 6.55 2.07 -4.98
N THR A 73 6.44 0.74 -5.03
CA THR A 73 5.37 0.07 -5.77
C THR A 73 3.99 0.33 -5.15
N SER A 74 3.90 0.47 -3.82
CA SER A 74 2.68 0.95 -3.17
C SER A 74 2.29 2.35 -3.65
N LEU A 75 3.23 3.30 -3.72
CA LEU A 75 2.97 4.66 -4.22
C LEU A 75 2.53 4.66 -5.69
N ILE A 76 3.12 3.79 -6.52
CA ILE A 76 2.68 3.64 -7.92
C ILE A 76 1.24 3.15 -7.97
N ARG A 77 0.93 2.05 -7.27
CA ARG A 77 -0.40 1.41 -7.28
C ARG A 77 -1.48 2.35 -6.73
N ILE A 78 -1.23 3.03 -5.60
CA ILE A 78 -2.21 3.97 -5.02
C ILE A 78 -2.47 5.14 -5.97
N LYS A 79 -1.43 5.68 -6.63
CA LYS A 79 -1.62 6.74 -7.64
C LYS A 79 -2.50 6.25 -8.79
N ARG A 80 -2.26 5.05 -9.31
CA ARG A 80 -3.06 4.50 -10.42
C ARG A 80 -4.52 4.30 -10.05
N TRP A 81 -4.80 3.80 -8.85
CA TRP A 81 -6.18 3.66 -8.36
C TRP A 81 -6.86 5.00 -8.15
N ALA A 82 -6.12 5.99 -7.60
CA ALA A 82 -6.64 7.33 -7.42
C ALA A 82 -6.92 8.03 -8.76
N ASP A 83 -5.99 7.96 -9.73
CA ASP A 83 -6.18 8.46 -11.10
C ASP A 83 -7.43 7.82 -11.74
N ALA A 84 -7.62 6.51 -11.57
CA ALA A 84 -8.80 5.80 -12.09
C ALA A 84 -10.10 6.28 -11.42
N ALA A 85 -10.10 6.48 -10.10
CA ALA A 85 -11.27 6.99 -9.39
C ALA A 85 -11.66 8.40 -9.86
N ILE A 86 -10.68 9.29 -10.05
CA ILE A 86 -10.90 10.64 -10.58
C ILE A 86 -11.47 10.57 -12.00
N LEU A 87 -10.89 9.73 -12.85
CA LEU A 87 -11.33 9.59 -14.24
C LEU A 87 -12.78 9.09 -14.31
N MET A 88 -13.10 8.03 -13.57
CA MET A 88 -14.45 7.43 -13.58
C MET A 88 -15.50 8.34 -12.94
N HIS A 89 -15.13 9.09 -11.90
CA HIS A 89 -15.98 10.14 -11.35
C HIS A 89 -16.25 11.24 -12.40
N SER A 90 -15.21 11.70 -13.09
CA SER A 90 -15.31 12.77 -14.09
C SER A 90 -16.08 12.36 -15.35
N SER A 91 -16.06 11.08 -15.69
CA SER A 91 -16.78 10.52 -16.82
C SER A 91 -18.20 10.06 -16.45
N GLU A 92 -18.65 10.32 -15.22
CA GLU A 92 -19.94 9.86 -14.70
C GLU A 92 -20.16 8.36 -14.96
N ASN A 93 -19.15 7.54 -14.64
CA ASN A 93 -19.21 6.09 -14.80
C ASN A 93 -19.27 5.44 -13.41
N PHE A 94 -20.48 5.12 -12.96
CA PHE A 94 -20.73 4.63 -11.60
C PHE A 94 -20.07 3.28 -11.34
N LEU A 95 -20.16 2.34 -12.28
CA LEU A 95 -19.53 1.01 -12.14
C LEU A 95 -18.01 1.13 -12.08
N GLY A 96 -17.43 1.92 -12.98
CA GLY A 96 -16.00 2.18 -13.02
C GLY A 96 -15.51 2.86 -11.74
N PHE A 97 -16.28 3.83 -11.22
CA PHE A 97 -15.95 4.51 -9.97
C PHE A 97 -15.98 3.53 -8.78
N CYS A 98 -17.00 2.69 -8.69
CA CYS A 98 -17.08 1.66 -7.64
C CYS A 98 -15.91 0.67 -7.71
N GLY A 99 -15.53 0.26 -8.93
CA GLY A 99 -14.37 -0.60 -9.15
C GLY A 99 -13.06 0.04 -8.72
N ALA A 100 -12.84 1.31 -9.06
CA ALA A 100 -11.65 2.05 -8.68
C ALA A 100 -11.57 2.29 -7.18
N LEU A 101 -12.67 2.70 -6.53
CA LEU A 101 -12.71 2.91 -5.09
C LEU A 101 -12.50 1.61 -4.31
N ARG A 102 -13.05 0.49 -4.80
CA ARG A 102 -12.78 -0.84 -4.25
C ARG A 102 -11.29 -1.17 -4.30
N GLY A 103 -10.67 -1.01 -5.47
CA GLY A 103 -9.24 -1.27 -5.67
C GLY A 103 -8.36 -0.38 -4.78
N LEU A 104 -8.75 0.88 -4.58
CA LEU A 104 -8.09 1.80 -3.66
C LEU A 104 -8.12 1.29 -2.21
N ILE A 105 -9.30 0.86 -1.72
CA ILE A 105 -9.48 0.35 -0.35
C ILE A 105 -8.68 -0.95 -0.14
N GLU A 106 -8.76 -1.89 -1.09
CA GLU A 106 -7.99 -3.14 -1.04
C GLU A 106 -6.48 -2.85 -1.00
N HIS A 107 -6.01 -1.99 -1.89
CA HIS A 107 -4.59 -1.61 -1.96
C HIS A 107 -4.11 -0.90 -0.69
N SER A 108 -4.95 -0.05 -0.09
CA SER A 108 -4.61 0.58 1.18
C SER A 108 -4.50 -0.44 2.31
N GLY A 109 -5.39 -1.44 2.36
CA GLY A 109 -5.31 -2.50 3.34
C GLY A 109 -4.04 -3.33 3.21
N ASP A 110 -3.70 -3.74 1.98
CA ASP A 110 -2.46 -4.44 1.63
C ASP A 110 -1.21 -3.62 2.02
N THR A 111 -1.23 -2.32 1.72
CA THR A 111 -0.16 -1.40 2.09
C THR A 111 -0.02 -1.23 3.61
N VAL A 112 -1.12 -1.14 4.35
CA VAL A 112 -1.08 -1.04 5.81
C VAL A 112 -0.55 -2.33 6.43
N ASP A 113 -0.97 -3.49 5.92
CA ASP A 113 -0.48 -4.79 6.36
C ASP A 113 1.04 -4.94 6.17
N GLY A 114 1.53 -4.59 4.97
CA GLY A 114 2.94 -4.75 4.61
C GLY A 114 3.87 -3.64 5.11
N LEU A 115 3.42 -2.39 5.20
CA LEU A 115 4.34 -1.25 5.39
C LEU A 115 4.17 -0.49 6.70
N LEU A 116 2.96 -0.45 7.28
CA LEU A 116 2.71 0.41 8.44
C LEU A 116 3.67 0.06 9.59
N ASN A 117 3.71 -1.21 9.99
CA ASN A 117 4.59 -1.65 11.07
C ASN A 117 6.05 -1.79 10.63
N LEU A 118 6.30 -2.09 9.34
CA LEU A 118 7.65 -2.28 8.82
C LEU A 118 8.52 -1.04 9.01
N GLY A 119 8.00 0.15 8.69
CA GLY A 119 8.71 1.41 8.92
C GLY A 119 9.10 1.60 10.40
N GLY A 120 8.20 1.25 11.32
CA GLY A 120 8.44 1.28 12.76
C GLY A 120 9.53 0.30 13.21
N SER A 121 9.45 -0.95 12.73
CA SER A 121 10.43 -1.99 13.04
C SER A 121 11.83 -1.66 12.51
N ILE A 122 11.93 -1.14 11.29
CA ILE A 122 13.21 -0.69 10.72
C ILE A 122 13.74 0.49 11.53
N ALA A 123 12.89 1.45 11.90
CA ALA A 123 13.30 2.60 12.71
C ALA A 123 13.81 2.19 14.10
N ALA A 124 13.13 1.25 14.76
CA ALA A 124 13.56 0.71 16.05
C ALA A 124 14.91 0.00 15.97
N ASN A 125 15.20 -0.67 14.84
CA ASN A 125 16.41 -1.45 14.63
C ASN A 125 17.47 -0.73 13.77
N HIS A 126 17.29 0.56 13.45
CA HIS A 126 18.07 1.23 12.40
C HIS A 126 19.58 1.22 12.66
N ARG A 127 20.02 1.28 13.92
CA ARG A 127 21.45 1.21 14.29
C ARG A 127 22.04 -0.16 14.01
N THR A 128 21.36 -1.22 14.47
CA THR A 128 21.77 -2.60 14.25
C THR A 128 21.80 -2.90 12.76
N LEU A 129 20.73 -2.58 12.03
CA LEU A 129 20.66 -2.72 10.57
C LEU A 129 21.76 -1.93 9.86
N SER A 130 22.06 -0.70 10.32
CA SER A 130 23.17 0.10 9.76
C SER A 130 24.54 -0.53 10.01
N GLN A 131 24.72 -1.23 11.13
CA GLN A 131 25.96 -1.96 11.42
C GLN A 131 26.06 -3.24 10.60
N MET A 132 24.96 -3.99 10.44
CA MET A 132 24.88 -5.15 9.56
C MET A 132 25.20 -4.77 8.11
N PHE A 133 24.54 -3.73 7.59
CA PHE A 133 24.75 -3.19 6.25
C PHE A 133 26.20 -2.77 5.98
N LYS A 134 26.93 -2.35 7.02
CA LYS A 134 28.36 -1.96 6.95
C LYS A 134 29.32 -3.12 7.25
N GLY A 135 28.84 -4.36 7.39
CA GLY A 135 29.66 -5.53 7.71
C GLY A 135 30.30 -5.48 9.11
N LYS A 136 29.72 -4.73 10.05
CA LYS A 136 30.30 -4.49 11.38
C LYS A 136 29.84 -5.50 12.44
N VAL A 137 28.76 -6.24 12.20
CA VAL A 137 28.26 -7.28 13.11
C VAL A 137 28.89 -8.62 12.75
N LYS A 138 29.94 -9.03 13.48
CA LYS A 138 30.82 -10.15 13.08
C LYS A 138 30.64 -11.45 13.87
N LYS A 139 29.94 -11.42 15.00
CA LYS A 139 29.90 -12.54 15.96
C LYS A 139 28.59 -13.31 15.91
N ASP A 140 27.48 -12.58 15.94
CA ASP A 140 26.15 -13.16 16.05
C ASP A 140 25.34 -12.89 14.77
N LEU A 141 24.51 -13.86 14.39
CA LEU A 141 23.48 -13.64 13.38
C LEU A 141 22.35 -12.82 13.99
N VAL A 142 21.93 -11.76 13.29
CA VAL A 142 20.81 -10.93 13.72
C VAL A 142 19.53 -11.45 13.09
N ASP A 143 18.53 -11.72 13.93
CA ASP A 143 17.22 -12.16 13.47
C ASP A 143 16.41 -10.99 12.89
N CYS A 144 16.16 -11.04 11.58
CA CYS A 144 15.29 -10.10 10.86
C CYS A 144 14.01 -10.77 10.33
N SER A 145 13.75 -12.03 10.70
CA SER A 145 12.72 -12.87 10.08
C SER A 145 11.33 -12.26 10.13
N ALA A 146 10.98 -11.56 11.22
CA ALA A 146 9.68 -10.89 11.32
C ALA A 146 9.52 -9.72 10.34
N MET A 147 10.59 -8.98 10.05
CA MET A 147 10.56 -7.88 9.06
C MET A 147 10.60 -8.44 7.64
N GLU A 148 11.43 -9.46 7.40
CA GLU A 148 11.52 -10.17 6.12
C GLU A 148 10.17 -10.79 5.74
N ALA A 149 9.53 -11.53 6.64
CA ALA A 149 8.24 -12.17 6.37
C ALA A 149 7.14 -11.17 5.96
N VAL A 150 7.12 -9.98 6.57
CA VAL A 150 6.13 -8.94 6.24
C VAL A 150 6.38 -8.37 4.85
N VAL A 151 7.64 -8.06 4.51
CA VAL A 151 7.96 -7.48 3.19
C VAL A 151 7.89 -8.52 2.07
N ASP A 152 8.28 -9.76 2.35
CA ASP A 152 8.17 -10.88 1.42
C ASP A 152 6.70 -11.17 1.12
N HIS A 153 5.83 -11.15 2.14
CA HIS A 153 4.40 -11.26 1.92
C HIS A 153 3.91 -10.15 0.97
N TYR A 154 4.27 -8.89 1.21
CA TYR A 154 3.85 -7.80 0.32
C TYR A 154 4.31 -7.97 -1.14
N ILE A 155 5.56 -8.40 -1.35
CA ILE A 155 6.17 -8.49 -2.70
C ILE A 155 5.74 -9.77 -3.43
N HIS A 156 5.67 -10.89 -2.71
CA HIS A 156 5.59 -12.22 -3.30
C HIS A 156 4.26 -12.94 -3.02
N ALA A 157 3.36 -12.36 -2.20
CA ALA A 157 2.08 -13.02 -1.93
C ALA A 157 1.33 -13.31 -3.22
N GLY A 158 0.92 -14.56 -3.35
CA GLY A 158 0.22 -15.05 -4.54
C GLY A 158 -0.80 -16.11 -4.19
N TRP A 159 -1.49 -16.59 -5.23
CA TRP A 159 -2.31 -17.78 -5.15
C TRP A 159 -1.40 -19.01 -5.13
N VAL A 160 -0.86 -19.34 -3.96
CA VAL A 160 -0.02 -20.53 -3.75
C VAL A 160 -0.87 -21.65 -3.17
N ASN A 161 -0.73 -22.86 -3.71
CA ASN A 161 -1.27 -24.06 -3.07
C ASN A 161 -0.53 -24.24 -1.73
N GLN A 162 -1.21 -24.04 -0.61
CA GLN A 162 -0.65 -24.02 0.75
C GLN A 162 -0.16 -25.40 1.26
N LYS A 163 0.75 -26.04 0.52
CA LYS A 163 1.24 -27.40 0.80
C LYS A 163 2.36 -27.40 1.85
N SER A 164 3.15 -26.33 1.95
CA SER A 164 4.21 -26.17 2.94
C SER A 164 4.01 -24.94 3.84
N VAL A 165 4.78 -24.85 4.93
CA VAL A 165 4.78 -23.68 5.84
C VAL A 165 5.31 -22.43 5.14
N ALA A 166 6.33 -22.58 4.28
CA ALA A 166 6.83 -21.49 3.44
C ALA A 166 5.74 -20.97 2.49
N ASP A 167 4.94 -21.88 1.89
CA ASP A 167 3.83 -21.51 1.02
C ASP A 167 2.74 -20.71 1.75
N ARG A 168 2.56 -20.93 3.07
CA ARG A 168 1.56 -20.20 3.86
C ARG A 168 1.98 -18.75 4.12
N ALA A 169 3.27 -18.49 4.32
CA ALA A 169 3.77 -17.12 4.49
C ALA A 169 3.57 -16.28 3.21
N LEU A 170 3.63 -16.95 2.05
CA LEU A 170 3.45 -16.35 0.73
C LEU A 170 2.01 -16.50 0.18
N ALA A 171 1.08 -17.03 0.96
CA ALA A 171 -0.31 -17.15 0.55
C ALA A 171 -1.00 -15.79 0.71
N ALA A 172 -1.62 -15.29 -0.36
CA ALA A 172 -2.42 -14.07 -0.29
C ALA A 172 -3.56 -14.23 0.74
N LYS A 173 -3.76 -13.21 1.59
CA LYS A 173 -4.89 -13.19 2.53
C LYS A 173 -6.19 -12.91 1.77
N PRO A 174 -7.35 -13.33 2.29
CA PRO A 174 -8.63 -12.86 1.78
C PRO A 174 -8.69 -11.32 1.82
N ASN A 175 -9.16 -10.69 0.74
CA ASN A 175 -9.18 -9.22 0.63
C ASN A 175 -9.84 -8.51 1.82
N VAL A 176 -10.91 -9.10 2.37
CA VAL A 176 -11.62 -8.55 3.54
C VAL A 176 -10.71 -8.43 4.78
N GLU A 177 -9.68 -9.28 4.92
CA GLU A 177 -8.71 -9.17 6.01
C GLU A 177 -7.87 -7.91 5.90
N TYR A 178 -7.42 -7.56 4.69
CA TYR A 178 -6.75 -6.28 4.43
C TYR A 178 -7.68 -5.10 4.70
N VAL A 179 -8.93 -5.18 4.26
CA VAL A 179 -9.94 -4.11 4.48
C VAL A 179 -10.22 -3.88 5.97
N ARG A 180 -10.20 -4.93 6.80
CA ARG A 180 -10.34 -4.80 8.26
C ARG A 180 -9.22 -3.95 8.90
N LEU A 181 -8.07 -3.81 8.26
CA LEU A 181 -7.02 -2.90 8.73
C LEU A 181 -7.40 -1.45 8.45
N VAL A 182 -8.05 -1.18 7.30
CA VAL A 182 -8.58 0.14 6.94
C VAL A 182 -9.74 0.55 7.87
N GLU A 183 -10.59 -0.41 8.26
CA GLU A 183 -11.72 -0.21 9.20
C GLU A 183 -11.32 0.52 10.50
N ARG A 184 -10.08 0.31 10.97
CA ARG A 184 -9.57 0.94 12.20
C ARG A 184 -9.45 2.46 12.10
N ALA A 185 -9.29 2.97 10.89
CA ALA A 185 -9.16 4.39 10.60
C ALA A 185 -10.37 4.94 9.83
N LEU A 186 -11.14 4.08 9.16
CA LEU A 186 -12.36 4.41 8.44
C LEU A 186 -13.48 3.44 8.88
N PRO A 187 -14.21 3.75 9.96
CA PRO A 187 -15.36 2.94 10.36
C PRO A 187 -16.37 2.79 9.21
N GLY A 188 -16.80 1.56 8.94
CA GLY A 188 -17.66 1.22 7.82
C GLY A 188 -16.93 0.86 6.52
N ALA A 189 -15.59 0.84 6.48
CA ALA A 189 -14.81 0.41 5.32
C ALA A 189 -15.17 -1.00 4.85
N VAL A 190 -15.41 -1.95 5.77
CA VAL A 190 -15.84 -3.32 5.41
C VAL A 190 -17.23 -3.31 4.79
N THR A 191 -18.16 -2.53 5.34
CA THR A 191 -19.52 -2.38 4.79
C THR A 191 -19.48 -1.78 3.39
N LEU A 192 -18.74 -0.67 3.22
CA LEU A 192 -18.50 -0.05 1.93
C LEU A 192 -17.88 -1.05 0.95
N TYR A 193 -16.83 -1.75 1.35
CA TYR A 193 -16.16 -2.73 0.52
C TYR A 193 -17.10 -3.83 0.01
N HIS A 194 -17.96 -4.39 0.88
CA HIS A 194 -18.94 -5.39 0.46
C HIS A 194 -19.97 -4.82 -0.51
N ARG A 195 -20.42 -3.58 -0.29
CA ARG A 195 -21.33 -2.89 -1.22
C ARG A 195 -20.68 -2.67 -2.58
N LEU A 196 -19.44 -2.18 -2.60
CA LEU A 196 -18.68 -2.02 -3.84
C LEU A 196 -18.51 -3.35 -4.56
N CYS A 197 -18.18 -4.42 -3.83
CA CYS A 197 -18.11 -5.79 -4.37
C CYS A 197 -19.44 -6.23 -5.00
N ALA A 198 -20.57 -5.96 -4.34
CA ALA A 198 -21.88 -6.31 -4.87
C ALA A 198 -22.23 -5.52 -6.15
N ILE A 199 -21.80 -4.26 -6.24
CA ILE A 199 -22.03 -3.42 -7.42
C ILE A 199 -21.19 -3.88 -8.61
N VAL A 200 -19.92 -4.26 -8.39
CA VAL A 200 -18.99 -4.57 -9.49
C VAL A 200 -19.02 -6.03 -9.94
N HIS A 201 -19.52 -6.95 -9.10
CA HIS A 201 -19.70 -8.36 -9.46
C HIS A 201 -21.15 -8.66 -9.87
N PRO A 202 -21.39 -9.73 -10.64
CA PRO A 202 -22.74 -10.14 -11.01
C PRO A 202 -23.64 -10.33 -9.79
N SER A 203 -24.54 -9.38 -9.58
CA SER A 203 -25.50 -9.40 -8.48
C SER A 203 -26.70 -8.50 -8.80
N ASN A 204 -27.78 -8.61 -8.02
CA ASN A 204 -28.90 -7.68 -8.16
C ASN A 204 -28.46 -6.21 -7.99
N ALA A 205 -27.53 -5.92 -7.07
CA ALA A 205 -27.03 -4.56 -6.85
C ALA A 205 -26.30 -3.97 -8.08
N SER A 206 -25.76 -4.83 -8.95
CA SER A 206 -25.07 -4.39 -10.18
C SER A 206 -26.04 -3.91 -11.28
N ILE A 207 -27.33 -4.30 -11.21
CA ILE A 207 -28.33 -4.01 -12.25
C ILE A 207 -29.59 -3.32 -11.73
N SER A 208 -29.88 -3.36 -10.43
CA SER A 208 -31.15 -2.87 -9.85
C SER A 208 -31.37 -1.36 -9.99
N TRP A 209 -30.34 -0.64 -10.41
CA TRP A 209 -30.38 0.79 -10.67
C TRP A 209 -30.62 1.12 -12.16
N LEU A 210 -30.68 0.09 -13.03
CA LEU A 210 -30.93 0.19 -14.48
C LEU A 210 -32.40 -0.04 -14.84
N TYR A 211 -33.24 -0.45 -13.89
CA TYR A 211 -34.66 -0.66 -14.10
C TYR A 211 -35.49 -0.30 -12.86
N GLN A 212 -36.79 -0.14 -13.06
CA GLN A 212 -37.80 -0.01 -12.00
C GLN A 212 -38.93 -1.01 -12.22
N PHE A 213 -39.60 -1.39 -11.14
CA PHE A 213 -40.78 -2.25 -11.21
C PHE A 213 -42.05 -1.39 -11.27
N ASP A 214 -42.81 -1.57 -12.34
CA ASP A 214 -44.15 -1.05 -12.50
C ASP A 214 -45.18 -2.19 -12.30
N PRO A 215 -46.14 -2.03 -11.38
CA PRO A 215 -47.11 -3.10 -11.08
C PRO A 215 -47.97 -3.55 -12.26
N GLU A 216 -48.19 -2.68 -13.27
CA GLU A 216 -49.07 -2.97 -14.40
C GLU A 216 -48.30 -3.49 -15.63
N SER A 217 -47.08 -3.01 -15.83
CA SER A 217 -46.28 -3.25 -17.04
C SER A 217 -44.97 -4.03 -16.81
N GLY A 218 -44.66 -4.37 -15.55
CA GLY A 218 -43.50 -5.18 -15.19
C GLY A 218 -42.22 -4.36 -15.06
N LEU A 219 -41.10 -4.85 -15.62
CA LEU A 219 -39.80 -4.16 -15.51
C LEU A 219 -39.63 -3.12 -16.61
N LEU A 220 -39.40 -1.87 -16.21
CA LEU A 220 -39.12 -0.75 -17.11
C LEU A 220 -37.66 -0.34 -16.97
N MET A 221 -36.94 -0.26 -18.09
CA MET A 221 -35.58 0.28 -18.10
C MET A 221 -35.59 1.76 -17.75
N VAL A 222 -34.67 2.19 -16.89
CA VAL A 222 -34.48 3.61 -16.55
C VAL A 222 -33.25 4.15 -17.23
N VAL A 223 -33.27 5.45 -17.54
CA VAL A 223 -32.05 6.15 -17.99
C VAL A 223 -31.08 6.17 -16.80
N PRO A 224 -29.86 5.62 -16.94
CA PRO A 224 -28.83 5.67 -15.91
C PRO A 224 -28.56 7.10 -15.43
N ASN A 225 -28.60 7.33 -14.12
CA ASN A 225 -28.15 8.58 -13.49
C ASN A 225 -26.90 8.33 -12.63
N ASP A 226 -25.79 8.02 -13.30
CA ASP A 226 -24.53 7.63 -12.66
C ASP A 226 -23.99 8.72 -11.73
N SER A 227 -24.12 9.99 -12.12
CA SER A 227 -23.63 11.12 -11.32
C SER A 227 -24.35 11.24 -9.98
N GLU A 228 -25.67 11.02 -9.93
CA GLU A 228 -26.44 10.97 -8.68
C GLU A 228 -26.03 9.76 -7.83
N ARG A 229 -25.79 8.60 -8.44
CA ARG A 229 -25.34 7.40 -7.72
C ARG A 229 -23.95 7.57 -7.10
N ILE A 230 -23.01 8.14 -7.87
CA ILE A 230 -21.68 8.50 -7.38
C ILE A 230 -21.82 9.49 -6.21
N SER A 231 -22.61 10.56 -6.39
CA SER A 231 -22.81 11.58 -5.35
C SER A 231 -23.43 11.00 -4.09
N SER A 232 -24.44 10.14 -4.22
CA SER A 232 -25.06 9.45 -3.09
C SER A 232 -24.06 8.58 -2.33
N LEU A 233 -23.21 7.82 -3.04
CA LEU A 233 -22.18 7.00 -2.42
C LEU A 233 -21.13 7.85 -1.68
N CYS A 234 -20.66 8.94 -2.32
CA CYS A 234 -19.72 9.88 -1.70
C CYS A 234 -20.33 10.57 -0.47
N ASN A 235 -21.62 10.93 -0.51
CA ASN A 235 -22.29 11.55 0.65
C ASN A 235 -22.46 10.58 1.82
N GLU A 236 -22.67 9.29 1.54
CA GLU A 236 -22.78 8.25 2.56
C GLU A 236 -21.42 7.89 3.16
N PHE A 237 -20.35 7.96 2.37
CA PHE A 237 -18.98 7.65 2.78
C PHE A 237 -17.99 8.79 2.43
N PRO A 238 -18.14 9.98 3.00
CA PRO A 238 -17.44 11.20 2.56
C PRO A 238 -15.92 11.13 2.74
N GLU A 239 -15.45 10.33 3.69
CA GLU A 239 -14.03 10.21 4.02
C GLU A 239 -13.36 9.02 3.33
N ALA A 240 -14.11 8.18 2.60
CA ALA A 240 -13.60 6.89 2.15
C ALA A 240 -12.38 7.02 1.23
N ALA A 241 -12.47 7.86 0.19
CA ALA A 241 -11.38 8.05 -0.73
C ALA A 241 -10.18 8.76 -0.07
N SER A 242 -10.45 9.80 0.72
CA SER A 242 -9.41 10.62 1.35
C SER A 242 -8.63 9.88 2.43
N VAL A 243 -9.31 9.17 3.34
CA VAL A 243 -8.67 8.38 4.42
C VAL A 243 -7.90 7.20 3.84
N THR A 244 -8.48 6.50 2.86
CA THR A 244 -7.81 5.38 2.18
C THR A 244 -6.52 5.83 1.49
N LEU A 245 -6.56 6.94 0.76
CA LEU A 245 -5.35 7.51 0.12
C LEU A 245 -4.29 7.88 1.17
N GLN A 246 -4.71 8.54 2.26
CA GLN A 246 -3.82 8.95 3.35
C GLN A 246 -3.14 7.77 4.03
N LEU A 247 -3.87 6.70 4.35
CA LEU A 247 -3.32 5.52 5.02
C LEU A 247 -2.23 4.85 4.19
N ALA A 248 -2.50 4.61 2.91
CA ALA A 248 -1.54 4.01 2.00
C ALA A 248 -0.30 4.92 1.82
N CYS A 249 -0.52 6.21 1.55
CA CYS A 249 0.57 7.15 1.33
C CYS A 249 1.44 7.33 2.57
N ASN A 250 0.85 7.48 3.75
CA ASN A 250 1.61 7.64 4.98
C ASN A 250 2.46 6.40 5.27
N SER A 251 1.90 5.21 5.14
CA SER A 251 2.63 3.96 5.37
C SER A 251 3.86 3.84 4.45
N ALA A 252 3.69 4.14 3.16
CA ALA A 252 4.77 4.10 2.18
C ALA A 252 5.80 5.23 2.36
N LEU A 253 5.36 6.48 2.50
CA LEU A 253 6.25 7.65 2.62
C LEU A 253 7.07 7.63 3.93
N ILE A 254 6.48 7.18 5.03
CA ILE A 254 7.20 6.99 6.29
C ILE A 254 8.26 5.90 6.15
N THR A 255 7.94 4.78 5.48
CA THR A 255 8.90 3.71 5.21
C THR A 255 10.09 4.24 4.41
N LEU A 256 9.84 4.98 3.31
CA LEU A 256 10.90 5.63 2.53
C LEU A 256 11.73 6.60 3.38
N ARG A 257 11.08 7.37 4.26
CA ARG A 257 11.75 8.33 5.15
C ARG A 257 12.68 7.65 6.14
N VAL A 258 12.29 6.50 6.69
CA VAL A 258 13.16 5.67 7.54
C VAL A 258 14.35 5.14 6.73
N LEU A 259 14.09 4.63 5.52
CA LEU A 259 15.12 4.04 4.66
C LEU A 259 16.20 5.04 4.22
N HIS A 260 15.92 6.34 4.22
CA HIS A 260 16.95 7.36 3.99
C HIS A 260 18.10 7.32 4.98
N LYS A 261 17.90 6.78 6.20
CA LYS A 261 18.96 6.68 7.21
C LYS A 261 20.13 5.79 6.79
N PHE A 262 19.91 4.87 5.84
CA PHE A 262 20.95 3.97 5.37
C PHE A 262 21.80 4.57 4.25
N GLY A 263 21.33 5.62 3.57
CA GLY A 263 22.06 6.27 2.48
C GLY A 263 22.25 5.41 1.23
N HIS A 264 21.46 4.33 1.09
CA HIS A 264 21.55 3.35 0.01
C HIS A 264 20.70 3.73 -1.23
N HIS A 265 19.53 4.29 -1.00
CA HIS A 265 18.56 4.65 -2.04
C HIS A 265 18.69 6.13 -2.48
N PRO A 266 18.07 6.52 -3.62
CA PRO A 266 18.02 7.92 -4.02
C PRO A 266 17.46 8.83 -2.92
N GLN A 267 18.05 10.01 -2.77
CA GLN A 267 17.58 10.99 -1.79
C GLN A 267 16.25 11.62 -2.25
N LEU A 268 15.25 11.59 -1.37
CA LEU A 268 13.92 12.17 -1.59
C LEU A 268 13.73 13.43 -0.70
N PRO A 269 14.22 14.62 -1.10
CA PRO A 269 14.12 15.83 -0.30
C PRO A 269 12.68 16.21 0.06
N GLU A 270 11.69 15.80 -0.74
CA GLU A 270 10.26 16.00 -0.52
C GLU A 270 9.80 15.45 0.82
N LEU A 271 10.40 14.33 1.28
CA LEU A 271 10.04 13.73 2.55
C LEU A 271 10.39 14.61 3.75
N LYS A 272 11.32 15.57 3.60
CA LYS A 272 11.68 16.53 4.65
C LYS A 272 10.62 17.60 4.85
N GLY A 273 9.92 17.98 3.78
CA GLY A 273 8.89 19.03 3.80
C GLY A 273 7.53 18.56 4.30
N LEU A 274 7.36 17.25 4.51
CA LEU A 274 6.12 16.67 5.01
C LEU A 274 5.89 17.02 6.49
N ASP A 275 4.71 17.57 6.78
CA ASP A 275 4.26 17.80 8.16
C ASP A 275 3.65 16.54 8.75
N TRP A 276 4.43 15.90 9.63
CA TRP A 276 4.04 14.65 10.29
C TRP A 276 3.30 14.86 11.62
N ARG A 277 3.07 16.12 12.05
CA ARG A 277 2.50 16.40 13.38
C ARG A 277 1.09 15.81 13.57
N GLY A 278 0.32 15.70 12.50
CA GLY A 278 -1.01 15.04 12.51
C GLY A 278 -0.96 13.51 12.47
N VAL A 279 0.20 12.91 12.20
CA VAL A 279 0.36 11.46 12.05
C VAL A 279 1.10 10.91 13.27
N LYS A 280 0.33 10.50 14.30
CA LYS A 280 0.88 10.01 15.58
C LYS A 280 2.03 9.02 15.40
N PHE A 281 1.82 8.03 14.53
CA PHE A 281 2.80 6.98 14.24
C PHE A 281 4.12 7.52 13.66
N ALA A 282 4.06 8.57 12.82
CA ALA A 282 5.26 9.20 12.27
C ALA A 282 6.09 9.89 13.36
N SER A 283 5.45 10.52 14.34
CA SER A 283 6.13 11.15 15.48
C SER A 283 6.86 10.13 16.35
N GLU A 284 6.26 8.95 16.56
CA GLU A 284 6.88 7.83 17.28
C GLU A 284 8.14 7.33 16.54
N ILE A 285 8.05 7.16 15.22
CA ILE A 285 9.18 6.77 14.35
C ILE A 285 10.31 7.79 14.41
N GLU A 286 10.02 9.09 14.32
CA GLU A 286 11.04 10.13 14.45
C GLU A 286 11.76 10.08 15.80
N GLY A 287 11.05 9.72 16.86
CA GLY A 287 11.63 9.45 18.17
C GLY A 287 12.61 8.27 18.14
N LEU A 288 12.24 7.16 17.48
CA LEU A 288 13.10 5.98 17.32
C LEU A 288 14.37 6.28 16.51
N LEU A 289 14.27 7.11 15.47
CA LEU A 289 15.40 7.49 14.61
C LEU A 289 16.42 8.43 15.28
N ARG A 290 16.08 9.05 16.41
CA ARG A 290 16.99 9.89 17.21
C ARG A 290 17.71 9.09 18.30
N LYS A 291 17.10 7.98 18.74
CA LYS A 291 17.63 7.08 19.78
C LYS A 291 18.77 6.23 19.27
#